data_AF-A0A928ZWE8-F1
#
_entry.id   AF-A0A928ZWE8-F1
#
_cell.length_a   1.000
_cell.length_b   1.000
_cell.length_c   1.000
_cell.angle_alpha   90.00
_cell.angle_beta   90.00
_cell.angle_gamma   90.00
#
_symmetry.space_group_name_H-M   'P 1'
#
loop_
_entity.id
_entity.type
_entity.pdbx_description
1 polymer ?
#
loop_
_entity_poly.entity_id
_entity_poly.type
_entity_poly.pdbx_seq_one_letter_code
_entity_poly.pdbx_strand_id
1 'polypeptide(L)'
;MPRIVLIAGFEAFNTQLYQQAADLAQQRCADLDIRVFCDRDLTTQPDTIATALDGADVFFASLIFDYDQVLWLRERAQEIPIRLVFESALELMALTQLGKFVIGEKTGQKNGGMPKPVQFILSKFGSGKEEDKLAGYISFLKIGPKLLKYIPARKVQDLRNWLIIYGYWNAGGTENVASMLWVLAEKYFGLTVGEIPAVIETPNIGLLHPDYDGYFESPKAYVEWYGDRQKG
;
A
#
# COMPACT_ATOMS: atom_id res chain seq x y z
N MET A 1 -3.18 -19.52 9.53
CA MET A 1 -2.46 -18.90 8.41
C MET A 1 -3.07 -17.52 8.20
N PRO A 2 -2.30 -16.43 8.40
CA PRO A 2 -2.79 -15.09 8.15
C PRO A 2 -3.31 -14.93 6.72
N ARG A 3 -4.52 -14.38 6.57
CA ARG A 3 -5.12 -14.11 5.27
C ARG A 3 -5.06 -12.63 4.92
N ILE A 4 -4.51 -12.34 3.75
CA ILE A 4 -4.45 -11.02 3.13
C ILE A 4 -5.38 -11.02 1.92
N VAL A 5 -6.41 -10.17 1.96
CA VAL A 5 -7.29 -9.92 0.82
C VAL A 5 -6.90 -8.59 0.19
N LEU A 6 -6.38 -8.65 -1.05
CA LEU A 6 -5.95 -7.50 -1.83
C LEU A 6 -6.94 -7.24 -2.95
N ILE A 7 -7.55 -6.06 -2.97
CA ILE A 7 -8.50 -5.63 -4.01
C ILE A 7 -8.01 -4.33 -4.64
N ALA A 8 -7.59 -4.38 -5.90
CA ALA A 8 -7.10 -3.19 -6.62
C ALA A 8 -8.05 -2.83 -7.77
N GLY A 9 -8.49 -1.57 -7.81
CA GLY A 9 -9.39 -1.07 -8.84
C GLY A 9 -8.72 -0.40 -10.03
N PHE A 10 -9.54 0.09 -10.96
CA PHE A 10 -9.18 0.89 -12.14
C PHE A 10 -8.38 0.16 -13.22
N GLU A 11 -7.68 -0.92 -12.89
CA GLU A 11 -6.70 -1.56 -13.78
C GLU A 11 -6.74 -3.11 -13.69
N ALA A 12 -7.79 -3.72 -14.24
CA ALA A 12 -7.87 -5.19 -14.33
C ALA A 12 -6.67 -5.84 -15.07
N PHE A 13 -5.91 -5.07 -15.86
CA PHE A 13 -4.67 -5.55 -16.49
C PHE A 13 -3.52 -5.74 -15.50
N ASN A 14 -3.52 -5.01 -14.37
CA ASN A 14 -2.51 -5.17 -13.32
C ASN A 14 -2.83 -6.31 -12.36
N THR A 15 -4.01 -6.93 -12.45
CA THR A 15 -4.36 -8.09 -11.62
C THR A 15 -3.35 -9.23 -11.76
N GLN A 16 -2.82 -9.46 -12.96
CA GLN A 16 -1.78 -10.46 -13.18
C GLN A 16 -0.49 -10.13 -12.40
N LEU A 17 -0.09 -8.86 -12.38
CA LEU A 17 1.08 -8.39 -11.63
C LEU A 17 0.88 -8.64 -10.12
N TYR A 18 -0.30 -8.31 -9.59
CA TYR A 18 -0.60 -8.53 -8.18
C TYR A 18 -0.67 -10.01 -7.81
N GLN A 19 -1.18 -10.87 -8.71
CA GLN A 19 -1.17 -12.32 -8.51
C GLN A 19 0.27 -12.86 -8.53
N GLN A 20 1.11 -12.42 -9.45
CA GLN A 20 2.53 -12.79 -9.48
C GLN A 20 3.26 -12.36 -8.20
N ALA A 21 2.93 -11.18 -7.67
CA ALA A 21 3.49 -10.69 -6.42
C ALA A 21 3.05 -11.53 -5.23
N ALA A 22 1.77 -11.95 -5.20
CA ALA A 22 1.24 -12.86 -4.20
C ALA A 22 1.93 -14.22 -4.25
N ASP A 23 2.08 -14.81 -5.46
CA ASP A 23 2.75 -16.08 -5.67
C ASP A 23 4.22 -16.01 -5.21
N LEU A 24 4.93 -14.94 -5.60
CA LEU A 24 6.31 -14.70 -5.16
C LEU A 24 6.40 -14.58 -3.63
N ALA A 25 5.46 -13.88 -3.02
CA ALA A 25 5.42 -13.73 -1.57
C ALA A 25 5.20 -15.07 -0.86
N GLN A 26 4.26 -15.88 -1.35
CA GLN A 26 3.92 -17.20 -0.80
C GLN A 26 5.00 -18.26 -1.03
N GLN A 27 5.73 -18.21 -2.15
CA GLN A 27 6.89 -19.09 -2.37
C GLN A 27 7.95 -18.93 -1.28
N ARG A 28 8.15 -17.69 -0.81
CA ARG A 28 9.09 -17.39 0.27
C ARG A 28 8.48 -17.58 1.66
N CYS A 29 7.17 -17.45 1.79
CA CYS A 29 6.44 -17.56 3.05
C CYS A 29 5.13 -18.32 2.85
N ALA A 30 5.21 -19.66 2.92
CA ALA A 30 4.07 -20.55 2.67
C ALA A 30 2.95 -20.43 3.71
N ASP A 31 3.23 -19.79 4.86
CA ASP A 31 2.27 -19.54 5.94
C ASP A 31 1.36 -18.33 5.68
N LEU A 32 1.35 -17.76 4.46
CA LEU A 32 0.44 -16.69 4.04
C LEU A 32 -0.67 -17.21 3.11
N ASP A 33 -1.92 -16.83 3.36
CA ASP A 33 -3.04 -16.96 2.41
C ASP A 33 -3.25 -15.59 1.74
N ILE A 34 -2.80 -15.41 0.51
CA ILE A 34 -2.93 -14.13 -0.21
C ILE A 34 -3.95 -14.31 -1.32
N ARG A 35 -5.02 -13.51 -1.28
CA ARG A 35 -6.11 -13.54 -2.26
C ARG A 35 -6.21 -12.20 -2.96
N VAL A 36 -6.04 -12.23 -4.28
CA VAL A 36 -6.01 -11.04 -5.13
C VAL A 36 -7.31 -10.96 -5.93
N PHE A 37 -7.91 -9.79 -5.92
CA PHE A 37 -9.12 -9.45 -6.68
C PHE A 37 -8.96 -8.06 -7.33
N CYS A 38 -9.81 -7.76 -8.29
CA CYS A 38 -9.99 -6.42 -8.82
C CYS A 38 -11.39 -5.86 -8.55
N ASP A 39 -11.60 -4.58 -8.82
CA ASP A 39 -12.90 -3.92 -8.71
C ASP A 39 -14.01 -4.61 -9.51
N ARG A 40 -13.70 -5.15 -10.70
CA ARG A 40 -14.66 -5.91 -11.52
C ARG A 40 -15.19 -7.14 -10.76
N ASP A 41 -14.34 -7.78 -9.98
CA ASP A 41 -14.70 -9.00 -9.23
C ASP A 41 -15.75 -8.73 -8.15
N LEU A 42 -15.83 -7.49 -7.64
CA LEU A 42 -16.87 -7.07 -6.69
C LEU A 42 -18.28 -7.16 -7.29
N THR A 43 -18.38 -7.04 -8.61
CA THR A 43 -19.65 -7.16 -9.33
C THR A 43 -19.86 -8.56 -9.89
N THR A 44 -18.82 -9.21 -10.42
CA THR A 44 -18.95 -10.51 -11.11
C THR A 44 -18.92 -11.71 -10.16
N GLN A 45 -18.28 -11.60 -9.00
CA GLN A 45 -18.13 -12.69 -8.03
C GLN A 45 -18.17 -12.21 -6.56
N PRO A 46 -19.22 -11.47 -6.15
CA PRO A 46 -19.32 -10.88 -4.81
C PRO A 46 -19.24 -11.91 -3.67
N ASP A 47 -19.80 -13.10 -3.85
CA ASP A 47 -19.81 -14.16 -2.83
C ASP A 47 -18.41 -14.73 -2.57
N THR A 48 -17.58 -14.84 -3.62
CA THR A 48 -16.18 -15.26 -3.49
C THR A 48 -15.39 -14.26 -2.66
N ILE A 49 -15.59 -12.96 -2.90
CA ILE A 49 -14.92 -11.90 -2.15
C ILE A 49 -15.42 -11.85 -0.72
N ALA A 50 -16.73 -11.97 -0.50
CA ALA A 50 -17.31 -12.02 0.83
C ALA A 50 -16.70 -13.16 1.66
N THR A 51 -16.58 -14.35 1.05
CA THR A 51 -15.95 -15.51 1.68
C THR A 51 -14.45 -15.29 1.95
N ALA A 52 -13.75 -14.58 1.07
CA ALA A 52 -12.35 -14.24 1.27
C ALA A 52 -12.16 -13.26 2.44
N LEU A 53 -13.00 -12.23 2.52
CA LEU A 53 -13.00 -11.22 3.59
C LEU A 53 -13.40 -11.78 4.94
N ASP A 54 -14.27 -12.80 4.98
CA ASP A 54 -14.68 -13.45 6.22
C ASP A 54 -13.49 -14.12 6.92
N GLY A 55 -13.18 -13.64 8.13
CA GLY A 55 -12.01 -14.08 8.91
C GLY A 55 -10.66 -13.65 8.33
N ALA A 56 -10.62 -12.66 7.43
CA ALA A 56 -9.36 -12.11 6.95
C ALA A 56 -8.61 -11.33 8.05
N ASP A 57 -7.28 -11.38 8.02
CA ASP A 57 -6.41 -10.64 8.94
C ASP A 57 -6.04 -9.26 8.39
N VAL A 58 -5.91 -9.17 7.06
CA VAL A 58 -5.60 -7.93 6.33
C VAL A 58 -6.58 -7.71 5.20
N PHE A 59 -7.16 -6.51 5.18
CA PHE A 59 -7.85 -5.95 4.03
C PHE A 59 -6.96 -4.89 3.40
N PHE A 60 -6.60 -5.09 2.14
CA PHE A 60 -5.88 -4.13 1.33
C PHE A 60 -6.78 -3.69 0.18
N ALA A 61 -7.02 -2.40 0.04
CA ALA A 61 -7.75 -1.85 -1.10
C ALA A 61 -7.04 -0.64 -1.70
N SER A 62 -7.09 -0.52 -3.02
CA SER A 62 -6.63 0.68 -3.69
C SER A 62 -7.44 0.98 -4.94
N LEU A 63 -7.58 2.27 -5.27
CA LEU A 63 -8.28 2.76 -6.46
C LEU A 63 -9.76 2.32 -6.56
N ILE A 64 -10.46 2.17 -5.43
CA ILE A 64 -11.89 1.85 -5.41
C ILE A 64 -12.73 3.12 -5.20
N PHE A 65 -13.55 3.46 -6.19
CA PHE A 65 -14.31 4.73 -6.21
C PHE A 65 -15.81 4.58 -6.50
N ASP A 66 -16.24 3.42 -7.01
CA ASP A 66 -17.66 3.18 -7.24
C ASP A 66 -18.42 3.15 -5.90
N TYR A 67 -19.51 3.92 -5.81
CA TYR A 67 -20.22 4.16 -4.56
C TYR A 67 -20.77 2.86 -3.95
N ASP A 68 -21.39 2.01 -4.77
CA ASP A 68 -22.00 0.76 -4.30
C ASP A 68 -20.91 -0.22 -3.84
N GLN A 69 -19.81 -0.31 -4.59
CA GLN A 69 -18.64 -1.12 -4.20
C GLN A 69 -18.02 -0.62 -2.88
N VAL A 70 -17.88 0.69 -2.71
CA VAL A 70 -17.34 1.32 -1.49
C VAL A 70 -18.19 0.98 -0.27
N LEU A 71 -19.52 1.13 -0.36
CA LEU A 71 -20.41 0.78 0.74
C LEU A 71 -20.40 -0.71 1.06
N TRP A 72 -20.43 -1.55 0.03
CA TRP A 72 -20.41 -3.01 0.18
C TRP A 72 -19.14 -3.50 0.88
N LEU A 73 -17.97 -2.95 0.49
CA LEU A 73 -16.70 -3.24 1.11
C LEU A 73 -16.62 -2.72 2.54
N ARG A 74 -17.10 -1.50 2.78
CA ARG A 74 -17.06 -0.89 4.11
C ARG A 74 -17.77 -1.74 5.15
N GLU A 75 -18.97 -2.22 4.82
CA GLU A 75 -19.77 -3.08 5.71
C GLU A 75 -19.01 -4.35 6.14
N ARG A 76 -18.27 -4.96 5.21
CA ARG A 76 -17.59 -6.25 5.39
C ARG A 76 -16.17 -6.12 5.95
N ALA A 77 -15.47 -5.05 5.59
CA ALA A 77 -14.06 -4.88 5.92
C ALA A 77 -13.81 -4.12 7.23
N GLN A 78 -14.80 -3.41 7.77
CA GLN A 78 -14.61 -2.56 8.96
C GLN A 78 -14.15 -3.30 10.22
N GLU A 79 -14.41 -4.61 10.34
CA GLU A 79 -14.00 -5.43 11.48
C GLU A 79 -12.64 -6.11 11.27
N ILE A 80 -12.09 -6.10 10.04
CA ILE A 80 -10.81 -6.74 9.73
C ILE A 80 -9.68 -6.02 10.49
N PRO A 81 -8.80 -6.69 11.24
CA PRO A 81 -7.88 -6.03 12.18
C PRO A 81 -6.90 -5.05 11.54
N ILE A 82 -6.34 -5.41 10.38
CA ILE A 82 -5.45 -4.54 9.61
C ILE A 82 -6.17 -4.14 8.32
N ARG A 83 -6.30 -2.83 8.12
CA ARG A 83 -6.98 -2.24 6.95
C ARG A 83 -6.04 -1.22 6.34
N LEU A 84 -5.67 -1.45 5.09
CA LEU A 84 -4.79 -0.59 4.32
C LEU A 84 -5.55 -0.14 3.09
N VAL A 85 -6.01 1.11 3.09
CA VAL A 85 -6.79 1.65 1.98
C VAL A 85 -6.06 2.87 1.43
N PHE A 86 -5.60 2.75 0.19
CA PHE A 86 -4.80 3.75 -0.50
C PHE A 86 -5.53 4.31 -1.71
N GLU A 87 -5.46 5.62 -1.93
CA GLU A 87 -6.03 6.29 -3.13
C GLU A 87 -7.43 5.76 -3.54
N SER A 88 -8.38 5.73 -2.62
CA SER A 88 -9.76 5.25 -2.86
C SER A 88 -10.77 6.31 -2.40
N ALA A 89 -12.07 6.03 -2.46
CA ALA A 89 -13.08 6.90 -1.87
C ALA A 89 -12.79 7.19 -0.39
N LEU A 90 -13.05 8.42 0.06
CA LEU A 90 -12.68 8.90 1.40
C LEU A 90 -13.32 8.05 2.51
N GLU A 91 -14.54 7.57 2.28
CA GLU A 91 -15.30 6.69 3.17
C GLU A 91 -14.61 5.35 3.38
N LEU A 92 -13.92 4.83 2.36
CA LEU A 92 -13.15 3.60 2.44
C LEU A 92 -11.77 3.88 3.03
N MET A 93 -11.09 4.96 2.60
CA MET A 93 -9.80 5.39 3.16
C MET A 93 -9.85 5.59 4.68
N ALA A 94 -10.98 6.08 5.20
CA ALA A 94 -11.21 6.25 6.63
C ALA A 94 -11.13 4.94 7.42
N LEU A 95 -11.29 3.77 6.79
CA LEU A 95 -11.13 2.48 7.46
C LEU A 95 -9.67 2.14 7.79
N THR A 96 -8.70 2.85 7.21
CA THR A 96 -7.27 2.56 7.37
C THR A 96 -6.88 2.47 8.84
N GLN A 97 -6.40 1.30 9.23
CA GLN A 97 -5.90 0.96 10.56
C GLN A 97 -4.75 -0.03 10.44
N LEU A 98 -3.60 0.34 11.00
CA LEU A 98 -2.44 -0.53 11.14
C LEU A 98 -1.94 -0.43 12.58
N GLY A 99 -2.15 -1.47 13.39
CA GLY A 99 -1.88 -1.42 14.82
C GLY A 99 -2.54 -0.20 15.49
N LYS A 100 -1.73 0.70 16.05
CA LYS A 100 -2.20 1.94 16.71
C LYS A 100 -2.42 3.12 15.74
N PHE A 101 -1.94 3.04 14.50
CA PHE A 101 -2.12 4.07 13.49
C PHE A 101 -3.50 3.95 12.81
N VAL A 102 -4.25 5.05 12.73
CA VAL A 102 -5.60 5.12 12.14
C VAL A 102 -5.79 6.46 11.44
N ILE A 103 -6.42 6.47 10.26
CA ILE A 103 -6.73 7.70 9.49
C ILE A 103 -8.15 8.22 9.78
N GLY A 104 -9.14 7.35 9.93
CA GLY A 104 -10.53 7.74 10.23
C GLY A 104 -10.79 8.15 11.68
N GLU A 105 -12.01 8.59 11.95
CA GLU A 105 -12.45 8.93 13.31
C GLU A 105 -12.53 7.68 14.19
N LYS A 106 -11.69 7.62 15.23
CA LYS A 106 -11.98 6.76 16.37
C LYS A 106 -13.11 7.39 17.16
N THR A 107 -14.30 6.79 17.11
CA THR A 107 -15.36 7.05 18.07
C THR A 107 -14.83 6.78 19.48
N GLY A 108 -14.52 7.85 20.22
CA GLY A 108 -14.32 7.80 21.68
C GLY A 108 -12.90 7.54 22.22
N GLN A 109 -11.89 7.21 21.41
CA GLN A 109 -10.50 7.12 21.89
C GLN A 109 -9.69 8.34 21.45
N LYS A 110 -9.29 9.19 22.42
CA LYS A 110 -8.19 10.13 22.22
C LYS A 110 -6.99 9.33 21.69
N ASN A 111 -6.35 9.79 20.62
CA ASN A 111 -5.09 9.25 20.06
C ASN A 111 -3.90 9.44 21.04
N GLY A 112 -4.05 9.01 22.28
CA GLY A 112 -3.26 9.37 23.46
C GLY A 112 -1.81 8.87 23.48
N GLY A 113 -1.34 8.26 22.39
CA GLY A 113 0.06 7.85 22.23
C GLY A 113 0.78 8.50 21.03
N MET A 114 0.05 9.16 20.13
CA MET A 114 0.63 9.68 18.89
C MET A 114 1.23 11.08 19.11
N PRO A 115 2.43 11.40 18.60
CA PRO A 115 3.02 12.74 18.75
C PRO A 115 2.15 13.85 18.16
N LYS A 116 2.13 15.03 18.80
CA LYS A 116 1.33 16.20 18.36
C LYS A 116 1.47 16.55 16.87
N PRO A 117 2.67 16.53 16.25
CA PRO A 117 2.79 16.82 14.82
C PRO A 117 2.04 15.82 13.93
N VAL A 118 2.04 14.54 14.30
CA VAL A 118 1.30 13.49 13.57
C VAL A 118 -0.20 13.65 13.80
N GLN A 119 -0.62 13.93 15.04
CA GLN A 119 -2.03 14.21 15.34
C GLN A 119 -2.56 15.42 14.57
N PHE A 120 -1.75 16.47 14.42
CA PHE A 120 -2.12 17.66 13.66
C PHE A 120 -2.37 17.32 12.19
N ILE A 121 -1.51 16.52 11.57
CA ILE A 121 -1.71 16.10 10.17
C ILE A 121 -2.95 15.20 10.06
N LEU A 122 -3.11 14.22 10.96
CA LEU A 122 -4.29 13.35 10.98
C LEU A 122 -5.61 14.11 11.23
N SER A 123 -5.60 15.19 12.02
CA SER A 123 -6.82 16.00 12.24
C SER A 123 -7.34 16.68 10.98
N LYS A 124 -6.50 16.84 9.94
CA LYS A 124 -6.91 17.36 8.63
C LYS A 124 -7.74 16.36 7.84
N PHE A 125 -7.74 15.08 8.22
CA PHE A 125 -8.58 14.05 7.61
C PHE A 125 -10.00 13.98 8.22
N GLY A 126 -10.16 14.42 9.47
CA GLY A 126 -11.44 14.34 10.20
C GLY A 126 -12.34 15.57 10.04
N SER A 127 -11.81 16.74 9.66
CA SER A 127 -12.59 17.98 9.59
C SER A 127 -12.33 18.75 8.28
N GLY A 128 -13.39 19.24 7.65
CA GLY A 128 -13.30 20.07 6.44
C GLY A 128 -14.04 19.51 5.22
N LYS A 129 -13.91 20.21 4.09
CA LYS A 129 -14.41 19.76 2.78
C LYS A 129 -13.61 18.54 2.32
N GLU A 130 -14.16 17.74 1.41
CA GLU A 130 -13.46 16.55 0.86
C GLU A 130 -12.07 16.90 0.27
N GLU A 131 -11.97 18.05 -0.40
CA GLU A 131 -10.71 18.59 -0.93
C GLU A 131 -9.63 18.76 0.15
N ASP A 132 -10.02 19.25 1.35
CA ASP A 132 -9.09 19.46 2.46
C ASP A 132 -8.54 18.13 2.99
N LYS A 133 -9.37 17.08 3.00
CA LYS A 133 -8.99 15.74 3.44
C LYS A 133 -7.97 15.11 2.48
N LEU A 134 -8.21 15.22 1.17
CA LEU A 134 -7.29 14.72 0.16
C LEU A 134 -5.97 15.51 0.16
N ALA A 135 -6.03 16.84 0.28
CA ALA A 135 -4.83 17.67 0.42
C ALA A 135 -4.03 17.30 1.70
N GLY A 136 -4.72 17.03 2.80
CA GLY A 136 -4.14 16.51 4.03
C GLY A 136 -3.40 15.18 3.82
N TYR A 137 -4.01 14.25 3.09
CA TYR A 137 -3.40 12.97 2.72
C TYR A 137 -2.12 13.14 1.91
N ILE A 138 -2.17 13.90 0.82
CA ILE A 138 -1.01 14.13 -0.05
C ILE A 138 0.13 14.81 0.73
N SER A 139 -0.21 15.79 1.56
CA SER A 139 0.76 16.47 2.42
C SER A 139 1.41 15.51 3.42
N PHE A 140 0.62 14.61 4.01
CA PHE A 140 1.09 13.60 4.93
C PHE A 140 2.10 12.64 4.30
N LEU A 141 1.82 12.17 3.09
CA LEU A 141 2.73 11.29 2.35
C LEU A 141 4.09 11.97 2.07
N LYS A 142 4.06 13.26 1.70
CA LYS A 142 5.28 14.04 1.41
C LYS A 142 6.11 14.36 2.66
N ILE A 143 5.45 14.67 3.77
CA ILE A 143 6.11 15.19 4.98
C ILE A 143 6.39 14.08 6.00
N GLY A 144 5.58 13.01 6.00
CA GLY A 144 5.65 11.89 6.94
C GLY A 144 7.06 11.32 7.11
N PRO A 145 7.75 10.90 6.03
CA PRO A 145 9.11 10.36 6.12
C PRO A 145 10.10 11.34 6.76
N LYS A 146 10.00 12.65 6.47
CA LYS A 146 10.85 13.68 7.08
C LYS A 146 10.54 13.87 8.57
N LEU A 147 9.26 13.90 8.92
CA LEU A 147 8.80 14.08 10.29
C LEU A 147 9.25 12.94 11.21
N LEU A 148 9.24 11.71 10.70
CA LEU A 148 9.62 10.53 11.46
C LEU A 148 11.09 10.51 11.89
N LYS A 149 11.99 11.22 11.19
CA LYS A 149 13.42 11.32 11.55
C LYS A 149 13.62 11.93 12.94
N TYR A 150 12.69 12.78 13.39
CA TYR A 150 12.77 13.51 14.66
C TYR A 150 11.96 12.87 15.79
N ILE A 151 11.25 11.77 15.53
CA ILE A 151 10.37 11.11 16.50
C ILE A 151 10.97 9.76 16.90
N PRO A 152 11.06 9.44 18.22
CA PRO A 152 11.53 8.13 18.66
C PRO A 152 10.72 6.98 18.04
N ALA A 153 11.44 6.03 17.42
CA ALA A 153 10.85 4.95 16.63
C ALA A 153 9.69 4.22 17.32
N ARG A 154 9.89 3.86 18.60
CA ARG A 154 8.91 3.10 19.41
C ARG A 154 7.56 3.81 19.56
N LYS A 155 7.49 5.14 19.44
CA LYS A 155 6.24 5.91 19.61
C LYS A 155 5.38 5.94 18.34
N VAL A 156 5.97 5.65 17.19
CA VAL A 156 5.34 5.80 15.87
C VAL A 156 5.64 4.59 14.98
N GLN A 157 5.87 3.42 15.58
CA GLN A 157 6.29 2.23 14.84
C GLN A 157 5.26 1.84 13.78
N ASP A 158 3.98 1.83 14.14
CA ASP A 158 2.90 1.52 13.19
C ASP A 158 2.79 2.55 12.06
N LEU A 159 2.98 3.83 12.36
CA LEU A 159 3.04 4.86 11.32
C LEU A 159 4.26 4.67 10.40
N ARG A 160 5.43 4.35 10.96
CA ARG A 160 6.63 4.05 10.17
C ARG A 160 6.37 2.86 9.25
N ASN A 161 5.79 1.80 9.78
CA ASN A 161 5.44 0.61 8.99
C ASN A 161 4.42 0.96 7.89
N TRP A 162 3.40 1.77 8.18
CA TRP A 162 2.43 2.23 7.18
C TRP A 162 3.11 3.01 6.04
N LEU A 163 4.05 3.91 6.35
CA LEU A 163 4.81 4.64 5.33
C LEU A 163 5.77 3.75 4.52
N ILE A 164 6.35 2.71 5.14
CA ILE A 164 7.16 1.72 4.43
C ILE A 164 6.30 0.91 3.45
N ILE A 165 5.16 0.40 3.92
CA ILE A 165 4.18 -0.33 3.12
C ILE A 165 3.71 0.54 1.94
N TYR A 166 3.35 1.79 2.23
CA TYR A 166 2.97 2.76 1.20
C TYR A 166 4.11 2.99 0.19
N GLY A 167 5.36 3.09 0.65
CA GLY A 167 6.52 3.26 -0.23
C GLY A 167 6.64 2.15 -1.28
N TYR A 168 6.48 0.90 -0.86
CA TYR A 168 6.44 -0.23 -1.80
C TYR A 168 5.23 -0.16 -2.74
N TRP A 169 4.03 0.08 -2.21
CA TRP A 169 2.82 0.17 -3.02
C TRP A 169 2.93 1.26 -4.09
N ASN A 170 3.35 2.46 -3.69
CA ASN A 170 3.46 3.63 -4.56
C ASN A 170 4.56 3.49 -5.62
N ALA A 171 5.62 2.73 -5.34
CA ALA A 171 6.66 2.45 -6.32
C ALA A 171 6.18 1.47 -7.41
N GLY A 172 5.16 0.64 -7.12
CA GLY A 172 4.58 -0.32 -8.05
C GLY A 172 5.54 -1.45 -8.44
N GLY A 173 5.11 -2.37 -9.29
CA GLY A 173 5.92 -3.52 -9.72
C GLY A 173 5.81 -4.74 -8.80
N THR A 174 6.01 -5.92 -9.38
CA THR A 174 5.80 -7.22 -8.73
C THR A 174 6.66 -7.39 -7.48
N GLU A 175 7.93 -7.02 -7.55
CA GLU A 175 8.92 -7.16 -6.48
C GLU A 175 8.63 -6.25 -5.29
N ASN A 176 8.19 -5.02 -5.56
CA ASN A 176 7.80 -4.09 -4.51
C ASN A 176 6.53 -4.57 -3.81
N VAL A 177 5.51 -5.02 -4.56
CA VAL A 177 4.28 -5.56 -3.95
C VAL A 177 4.57 -6.83 -3.14
N ALA A 178 5.44 -7.73 -3.60
CA ALA A 178 5.86 -8.89 -2.82
C ALA A 178 6.60 -8.45 -1.53
N SER A 179 7.47 -7.46 -1.63
CA SER A 179 8.19 -6.90 -0.48
C SER A 179 7.25 -6.25 0.54
N MET A 180 6.21 -5.56 0.08
CA MET A 180 5.14 -5.03 0.92
C MET A 180 4.44 -6.15 1.72
N LEU A 181 4.12 -7.27 1.07
CA LEU A 181 3.49 -8.44 1.70
C LEU A 181 4.42 -9.08 2.74
N TRP A 182 5.73 -9.17 2.46
CA TRP A 182 6.72 -9.64 3.42
C TRP A 182 6.88 -8.70 4.63
N VAL A 183 6.78 -7.38 4.45
CA VAL A 183 6.78 -6.43 5.57
C VAL A 183 5.60 -6.70 6.51
N LEU A 184 4.40 -6.96 5.96
CA LEU A 184 3.23 -7.32 6.76
C LEU A 184 3.45 -8.64 7.51
N ALA A 185 3.90 -9.67 6.80
CA ALA A 185 4.21 -10.99 7.36
C ALA A 185 5.20 -10.91 8.54
N GLU A 186 6.30 -10.20 8.36
CA GLU A 186 7.33 -10.07 9.39
C GLU A 186 6.85 -9.19 10.57
N LYS A 187 6.32 -8.00 10.29
CA LYS A 187 6.06 -7.00 11.34
C LYS A 187 4.78 -7.24 12.13
N TYR A 188 3.77 -7.86 11.53
CA TYR A 188 2.44 -8.03 12.15
C TYR A 188 2.06 -9.48 12.41
N PHE A 189 2.68 -10.45 11.71
CA PHE A 189 2.40 -11.87 11.90
C PHE A 189 3.58 -12.66 12.47
N GLY A 190 4.75 -12.03 12.63
CA GLY A 190 5.94 -12.68 13.18
C GLY A 190 6.47 -13.83 12.32
N LEU A 191 6.13 -13.83 11.03
CA LEU A 191 6.56 -14.86 10.08
C LEU A 191 7.99 -14.59 9.62
N THR A 192 8.74 -15.66 9.36
CA THR A 192 10.10 -15.55 8.83
C THR A 192 10.06 -15.46 7.32
N VAL A 193 10.53 -14.33 6.77
CA VAL A 193 10.49 -14.03 5.32
C VAL A 193 11.87 -13.77 4.72
N GLY A 194 12.93 -13.84 5.52
CA GLY A 194 14.30 -13.52 5.07
C GLY A 194 14.52 -12.02 4.85
N GLU A 195 15.55 -11.68 4.08
CA GLU A 195 15.86 -10.29 3.75
C GLU A 195 14.79 -9.71 2.82
N ILE A 196 14.21 -8.57 3.24
CA ILE A 196 13.25 -7.80 2.45
C ILE A 196 14.04 -6.77 1.63
N PRO A 197 14.04 -6.84 0.28
CA PRO A 197 14.73 -5.88 -0.57
C PRO A 197 14.25 -4.45 -0.32
N ALA A 198 15.11 -3.46 -0.52
CA ALA A 198 14.69 -2.06 -0.50
C ALA A 198 13.71 -1.75 -1.64
N VAL A 199 12.93 -0.67 -1.49
CA VAL A 199 11.99 -0.19 -2.52
C VAL A 199 12.75 0.06 -3.83
N ILE A 200 12.28 -0.55 -4.92
CA ILE A 200 12.80 -0.33 -6.26
C ILE A 200 12.06 0.86 -6.85
N GLU A 201 12.73 1.99 -7.02
CA GLU A 201 12.12 3.22 -7.52
C GLU A 201 12.20 3.29 -9.05
N THR A 202 11.07 3.64 -9.69
CA THR A 202 11.06 4.03 -11.10
C THR A 202 11.27 5.54 -11.18
N PRO A 203 12.26 6.02 -11.96
CA PRO A 203 12.50 7.46 -12.05
C PRO A 203 11.32 8.17 -12.71
N ASN A 204 10.98 9.35 -12.20
CA ASN A 204 9.87 10.17 -12.75
C ASN A 204 10.11 10.57 -14.22
N ILE A 205 11.37 10.67 -14.64
CA ILE A 205 11.80 10.91 -16.02
C ILE A 205 13.02 10.04 -16.25
N GLY A 206 12.99 9.25 -17.32
CA GLY A 206 14.11 8.41 -17.73
C GLY A 206 14.06 8.13 -19.23
N LEU A 207 15.17 7.62 -19.75
CA LEU A 207 15.25 7.10 -21.12
C LEU A 207 15.22 5.57 -21.06
N LEU A 208 14.49 4.97 -21.99
CA LEU A 208 14.37 3.53 -22.12
C LEU A 208 14.94 3.08 -23.46
N HIS A 209 15.62 1.94 -23.48
CA HIS A 209 16.08 1.30 -24.70
C HIS A 209 15.75 -0.21 -24.63
N PRO A 210 15.20 -0.83 -25.69
CA PRO A 210 14.78 -2.24 -25.66
C PRO A 210 15.89 -3.22 -25.26
N ASP A 211 17.13 -2.92 -25.65
CA ASP A 211 18.31 -3.74 -25.31
C ASP A 211 19.00 -3.37 -23.98
N TYR A 212 18.41 -2.49 -23.17
CA TYR A 212 18.94 -2.10 -21.88
C TYR A 212 17.96 -2.50 -20.77
N ASP A 213 18.47 -3.22 -19.77
CA ASP A 213 17.70 -3.57 -18.60
C ASP A 213 17.67 -2.38 -17.62
N GLY A 214 16.50 -1.76 -17.46
CA GLY A 214 16.27 -0.59 -16.60
C GLY A 214 16.15 0.74 -17.35
N TYR A 215 16.52 1.82 -16.67
CA TYR A 215 16.36 3.20 -17.15
C TYR A 215 17.67 3.97 -17.09
N PHE A 216 17.86 4.89 -18.04
CA PHE A 216 18.90 5.91 -17.92
C PHE A 216 18.32 7.18 -17.30
N GLU A 217 18.98 7.69 -16.26
CA GLU A 217 18.57 8.92 -15.58
C GLU A 217 19.01 10.19 -16.33
N SER A 218 19.81 10.07 -17.40
CA SER A 218 20.23 11.22 -18.20
C SER A 218 20.54 10.85 -19.67
N PRO A 219 20.38 11.80 -20.61
CA PRO A 219 20.82 11.63 -22.00
C PRO A 219 22.29 11.27 -22.14
N LYS A 220 23.15 11.79 -21.26
CA LYS A 220 24.59 11.49 -21.27
C LYS A 220 24.86 10.00 -21.03
N ALA A 221 24.27 9.43 -19.98
CA ALA A 221 24.43 8.01 -19.64
C ALA A 221 23.95 7.10 -20.78
N TYR A 222 22.83 7.46 -21.41
CA TYR A 222 22.33 6.74 -22.58
C TYR A 222 23.29 6.80 -23.78
N VAL A 223 23.80 7.98 -24.13
CA VAL A 223 24.70 8.16 -25.28
C VAL A 223 26.04 7.44 -25.05
N GLU A 224 26.56 7.45 -23.83
CA GLU A 224 27.79 6.72 -23.48
C GLU A 224 27.60 5.21 -23.67
N TRP A 225 26.52 4.65 -23.10
CA TRP A 225 26.18 3.23 -23.27
C TRP A 225 25.95 2.84 -24.73
N TYR A 226 25.22 3.66 -25.48
CA TYR A 226 24.90 3.38 -26.88
C TYR A 226 26.15 3.47 -27.78
N GLY A 227 27.03 4.43 -27.51
CA GLY A 227 28.30 4.61 -28.22
C GLY A 227 29.27 3.44 -28.01
N ASP A 228 29.30 2.85 -26.82
CA ASP A 228 30.13 1.67 -26.53
C ASP A 228 29.59 0.42 -27.24
N ARG A 229 28.26 0.26 -27.36
CA ARG A 229 27.64 -0.82 -28.15
C ARG A 229 27.94 -0.75 -29.64
N GLN A 230 28.08 0.44 -30.23
CA GLN A 230 28.40 0.55 -31.66
C GLN A 230 29.87 0.23 -32.01
N LYS A 231 30.75 0.19 -30.99
CA LYS A 231 32.18 -0.09 -31.18
C LYS A 231 32.53 -1.57 -30.99
N GLY A 232 31.62 -2.37 -30.44
CA GLY A 232 31.74 -3.83 -30.28
C GLY A 232 30.98 -4.58 -31.37
#